data_AF-K2S5J1-F1
#
_entry.id   AF-K2S5J1-F1
#
_cell.length_a   1.000
_cell.length_b   1.000
_cell.length_c   1.000
_cell.angle_alpha   90.00
_cell.angle_beta   90.00
_cell.angle_gamma   90.00
#
_symmetry.space_group_name_H-M   'P 1'
#
loop_
_entity.id
_entity.type
_entity.pdbx_description
1 polymer ?
#
loop_
_entity_poly.entity_id
_entity_poly.type
_entity_poly.pdbx_seq_one_letter_code
_entity_poly.pdbx_strand_id
1 'polypeptide(L)'
;MSWLPKVGALSWETITRSHHPEIEHGYGLESVGLLDFISKHIVDYDGDVLMHISLMDFFSDLLKTCDQPSKHTAAHHASNSLEYLKTQGLHDRTLSYFLNPETHESFEMSYLYGPAAKYLATYASTYPSDFEASEAKSTTLRRLMNVFSSIKPAQWVHGESPRHDLHVLASLPRTALLADSAAIWSSSPLSLVPGSRSTNPDVLHTLATIFRGPADPDAELVFPTPAASPRTSSTVPERLGAERSAARNLCALFIQHNPSFWSDITQLAETVALKDTALAALNLINALATASWSSSSPIATLADFPPTGISLLLRPGNPVLPYLLRPAPSFSNLVGGRGDAENAAYQVAQRKFEVLRTVLRMLEQSSPEEVPGRDGLLEMIKGRIAEGVWGRGGDVGGRIGTLEL
;
A
#
# COMPACT_ATOMS: atom_id res chain seq x y z
N MET A 1 24.41 -9.91 -3.79
CA MET A 1 24.20 -8.60 -4.47
C MET A 1 23.71 -7.48 -3.54
N SER A 2 23.07 -7.78 -2.40
CA SER A 2 22.47 -6.80 -1.47
C SER A 2 23.42 -5.79 -0.81
N TRP A 3 24.74 -6.00 -0.87
CA TRP A 3 25.73 -5.06 -0.35
C TRP A 3 25.95 -3.85 -1.28
N LEU A 4 25.94 -4.06 -2.60
CA LEU A 4 26.33 -3.04 -3.57
C LEU A 4 25.41 -1.79 -3.53
N PRO A 5 24.08 -1.91 -3.42
CA PRO A 5 23.21 -0.74 -3.30
C PRO A 5 23.52 0.13 -2.07
N LYS A 6 23.95 -0.49 -0.96
CA LYS A 6 24.35 0.24 0.26
C LYS A 6 25.64 1.04 0.07
N VAL A 7 26.59 0.50 -0.71
CA VAL A 7 27.83 1.22 -1.06
C VAL A 7 27.55 2.33 -2.07
N GLY A 8 26.69 2.06 -3.06
CA GLY A 8 26.25 3.06 -4.04
C GLY A 8 25.55 4.25 -3.38
N ALA A 9 24.77 4.01 -2.32
CA ALA A 9 24.14 5.06 -1.52
C ALA A 9 25.17 5.98 -0.83
N LEU A 10 26.34 5.45 -0.46
CA LEU A 10 27.45 6.24 0.10
C LEU A 10 28.22 6.98 -0.99
N SER A 11 28.55 6.30 -2.08
CA SER A 11 29.30 6.87 -3.21
C SER A 11 29.00 6.12 -4.50
N TRP A 12 28.23 6.75 -5.38
CA TRP A 12 27.89 6.22 -6.70
C TRP A 12 29.14 5.95 -7.57
N GLU A 13 30.14 6.81 -7.47
CA GLU A 13 31.40 6.67 -8.20
C GLU A 13 32.18 5.41 -7.78
N THR A 14 32.01 4.97 -6.54
CA THR A 14 32.70 3.77 -6.01
C THR A 14 32.21 2.49 -6.68
N ILE A 15 30.94 2.44 -7.07
CA ILE A 15 30.37 1.23 -7.70
C ILE A 15 30.40 1.27 -9.22
N THR A 16 30.53 2.46 -9.81
CA THR A 16 30.53 2.67 -11.27
C THR A 16 31.93 2.81 -11.88
N ARG A 17 32.96 3.13 -11.09
CA ARG A 17 34.33 3.17 -11.60
C ARG A 17 35.02 1.81 -11.46
N SER A 18 35.89 1.52 -12.41
CA SER A 18 36.89 0.46 -12.30
C SER A 18 37.94 0.86 -11.25
N HIS A 19 38.18 0.00 -10.26
CA HIS A 19 39.26 0.18 -9.27
C HIS A 19 40.48 -0.69 -9.57
N HIS A 20 40.29 -1.78 -10.32
CA HIS A 20 41.34 -2.74 -10.66
C HIS A 20 41.24 -3.13 -12.15
N PRO A 21 41.55 -2.20 -13.08
CA PRO A 21 41.34 -2.41 -14.52
C PRO A 21 42.13 -3.61 -15.07
N GLU A 22 43.30 -3.90 -14.51
CA GLU A 22 44.14 -5.04 -14.92
C GLU A 22 43.47 -6.39 -14.63
N ILE A 23 42.81 -6.51 -13.47
CA ILE A 23 42.09 -7.72 -13.08
C ILE A 23 40.82 -7.84 -13.92
N GLU A 24 40.07 -6.74 -14.07
CA GLU A 24 38.84 -6.70 -14.87
C GLU A 24 39.09 -7.11 -16.33
N HIS A 25 40.16 -6.59 -16.93
CA HIS A 25 40.57 -6.98 -18.28
C HIS A 25 40.99 -8.44 -18.37
N GLY A 26 41.63 -8.98 -17.32
CA GLY A 26 41.97 -10.40 -17.22
C GLY A 26 40.74 -11.33 -17.21
N TYR A 27 39.57 -10.84 -16.81
CA TYR A 27 38.29 -11.53 -16.91
C TYR A 27 37.48 -11.17 -18.17
N GLY A 28 38.09 -10.46 -19.13
CA GLY A 28 37.43 -10.08 -20.39
C GLY A 28 36.44 -8.93 -20.25
N LEU A 29 36.50 -8.15 -19.18
CA LEU A 29 35.64 -7.00 -18.96
C LEU A 29 36.28 -5.75 -19.57
N GLU A 30 35.58 -5.13 -20.52
CA GLU A 30 35.94 -3.82 -21.09
C GLU A 30 35.48 -2.69 -20.14
N SER A 31 36.06 -2.66 -18.94
CA SER A 31 36.00 -1.59 -17.92
C SER A 31 34.73 -0.72 -17.85
N VAL A 32 33.78 -1.05 -16.95
CA VAL A 32 32.68 -0.13 -16.56
C VAL A 32 32.33 -0.20 -15.06
N GLY A 33 33.19 -0.81 -14.24
CA GLY A 33 33.02 -0.90 -12.78
C GLY A 33 32.11 -2.03 -12.29
N LEU A 34 32.07 -2.20 -10.98
CA LEU A 34 31.43 -3.35 -10.32
C LEU A 34 29.91 -3.42 -10.56
N LEU A 35 29.24 -2.28 -10.69
CA LEU A 35 27.81 -2.21 -11.00
C LEU A 35 27.50 -2.83 -12.37
N ASP A 36 28.31 -2.53 -13.39
CA ASP A 36 28.07 -3.04 -14.73
C ASP A 36 28.34 -4.54 -14.83
N PHE A 37 29.43 -4.98 -14.17
CA PHE A 37 29.74 -6.40 -14.03
C PHE A 37 28.58 -7.17 -13.39
N ILE A 38 28.05 -6.70 -12.26
CA ILE A 38 26.95 -7.38 -11.56
C ILE A 38 25.63 -7.31 -12.35
N SER A 39 25.39 -6.21 -13.06
CA SER A 39 24.11 -6.02 -13.76
C SER A 39 24.00 -6.82 -15.05
N LYS A 40 25.14 -7.11 -15.72
CA LYS A 40 25.15 -7.72 -17.06
C LYS A 40 25.93 -9.03 -17.19
N HIS A 41 27.02 -9.18 -16.43
CA HIS A 41 28.01 -10.21 -16.70
C HIS A 41 28.05 -11.31 -15.64
N ILE A 42 27.60 -11.05 -14.41
CA ILE A 42 27.62 -12.05 -13.33
C ILE A 42 26.45 -13.04 -13.39
N VAL A 43 25.33 -12.65 -14.01
CA VAL A 43 24.11 -13.46 -14.07
C VAL A 43 23.83 -13.88 -15.49
N ASP A 44 23.98 -15.18 -15.74
CA ASP A 44 23.34 -15.83 -16.89
C ASP A 44 21.86 -16.03 -16.55
N TYR A 45 21.03 -15.10 -17.01
CA TYR A 45 19.59 -15.12 -16.75
C TYR A 45 18.83 -16.03 -17.74
N ASP A 46 19.46 -16.52 -18.81
CA ASP A 46 18.83 -17.39 -19.81
C ASP A 46 18.75 -18.86 -19.32
N GLY A 47 19.63 -19.25 -18.39
CA GLY A 47 19.68 -20.61 -17.83
C GLY A 47 19.28 -20.74 -16.35
N ASP A 48 19.25 -19.64 -15.59
CA ASP A 48 19.01 -19.66 -14.14
C ASP A 48 17.99 -18.60 -13.69
N VAL A 49 16.74 -19.06 -13.54
CA VAL A 49 15.62 -18.22 -13.08
C VAL A 49 15.85 -17.69 -11.65
N LEU A 50 16.52 -18.42 -10.76
CA LEU A 50 16.77 -17.96 -9.39
C LEU A 50 17.75 -16.78 -9.38
N MET A 51 18.76 -16.83 -10.25
CA MET A 51 19.69 -15.73 -10.43
C MET A 51 19.00 -14.52 -11.08
N HIS A 52 18.06 -14.75 -12.00
CA HIS A 52 17.24 -13.67 -12.57
C HIS A 52 16.33 -13.01 -11.52
N ILE A 53 15.67 -13.77 -10.65
CA ILE A 53 14.91 -13.22 -9.50
C ILE A 53 15.82 -12.32 -8.65
N SER A 54 17.01 -12.84 -8.31
CA SER A 54 17.99 -12.09 -7.50
C SER A 54 18.46 -10.81 -8.18
N LEU A 55 18.54 -10.80 -9.52
CA LEU A 55 18.90 -9.64 -10.32
C LEU A 55 17.79 -8.58 -10.31
N MET A 56 16.52 -8.99 -10.46
CA MET A 56 15.37 -8.07 -10.37
C MET A 56 15.22 -7.45 -8.97
N ASP A 57 15.43 -8.26 -7.93
CA ASP A 57 15.46 -7.78 -6.55
C ASP A 57 16.62 -6.80 -6.33
N PHE A 58 17.80 -7.10 -6.89
CA PHE A 58 18.94 -6.19 -6.87
C PHE A 58 18.62 -4.84 -7.55
N PHE A 59 17.97 -4.84 -8.71
CA PHE A 59 17.57 -3.58 -9.36
C PHE A 59 16.53 -2.81 -8.55
N SER A 60 15.60 -3.50 -7.89
CA SER A 60 14.63 -2.88 -6.99
C SER A 60 15.33 -2.22 -5.80
N ASP A 61 16.29 -2.91 -5.18
CA ASP A 61 17.07 -2.37 -4.07
C ASP A 61 17.92 -1.19 -4.52
N LEU A 62 18.55 -1.27 -5.70
CA LEU A 62 19.32 -0.18 -6.29
C LEU A 62 18.47 1.09 -6.47
N LEU A 63 17.25 0.96 -6.98
CA LEU A 63 16.31 2.07 -7.14
C LEU A 63 15.94 2.73 -5.80
N LYS A 64 15.76 1.93 -4.74
CA LYS A 64 15.37 2.44 -3.40
C LYS A 64 16.52 3.13 -2.69
N THR A 65 17.72 2.57 -2.75
CA THR A 65 18.82 3.02 -1.89
C THR A 65 19.71 4.06 -2.56
N CYS A 66 19.88 4.02 -3.88
CA CYS A 66 20.77 4.92 -4.61
C CYS A 66 20.00 6.12 -5.20
N ASP A 67 19.39 6.93 -4.35
CA ASP A 67 18.53 8.04 -4.77
C ASP A 67 19.27 9.36 -5.06
N GLN A 68 20.60 9.31 -5.14
CA GLN A 68 21.44 10.47 -5.44
C GLN A 68 21.03 11.08 -6.81
N PRO A 69 20.80 12.41 -6.88
CA PRO A 69 20.36 13.06 -8.11
C PRO A 69 21.40 12.87 -9.21
N SER A 70 20.93 12.69 -10.45
CA SER A 70 21.83 12.60 -11.58
C SER A 70 22.61 13.90 -11.78
N LYS A 71 23.93 13.76 -12.04
CA LYS A 71 24.77 14.90 -12.43
C LYS A 71 24.52 15.36 -13.87
N HIS A 72 23.83 14.54 -14.68
CA HIS A 72 23.70 14.71 -16.13
C HIS A 72 22.35 15.27 -16.57
N THR A 73 21.35 15.30 -15.70
CA THR A 73 20.03 15.85 -16.01
C THR A 73 19.76 17.12 -15.20
N ALA A 74 19.37 18.20 -15.89
CA ALA A 74 18.84 19.41 -15.25
C ALA A 74 17.47 19.14 -14.58
N ALA A 75 16.82 18.02 -14.91
CA ALA A 75 15.61 17.56 -14.27
C ALA A 75 15.94 16.81 -12.98
N HIS A 76 15.73 17.46 -11.83
CA HIS A 76 15.92 16.95 -10.45
C HIS A 76 15.04 15.73 -10.08
N HIS A 77 14.53 14.97 -11.05
CA HIS A 77 13.56 13.88 -10.84
C HIS A 77 14.11 12.49 -11.17
N ALA A 78 15.31 12.40 -11.76
CA ALA A 78 15.99 11.14 -12.05
C ALA A 78 17.22 10.95 -11.14
N SER A 79 17.39 9.76 -10.58
CA SER A 79 18.61 9.37 -9.87
C SER A 79 19.63 8.76 -10.83
N ASN A 80 20.90 8.75 -10.41
CA ASN A 80 21.96 8.07 -11.16
C ASN A 80 21.63 6.58 -11.40
N SER A 81 20.98 5.91 -10.44
CA SER A 81 20.59 4.51 -10.60
C SER A 81 19.50 4.29 -11.63
N LEU A 82 18.49 5.17 -11.67
CA LEU A 82 17.42 5.05 -12.65
C LEU A 82 17.93 5.32 -14.06
N GLU A 83 18.78 6.35 -14.22
CA GLU A 83 19.40 6.66 -15.51
C GLU A 83 20.29 5.51 -15.99
N TYR A 84 21.10 4.91 -15.10
CA TYR A 84 21.89 3.74 -15.43
C TYR A 84 21.00 2.58 -15.92
N LEU A 85 19.95 2.23 -15.19
CA LEU A 85 19.06 1.14 -15.59
C LEU A 85 18.34 1.40 -16.92
N LYS A 86 17.96 2.65 -17.21
CA LYS A 86 17.34 3.04 -18.48
C LYS A 86 18.33 2.99 -19.64
N THR A 87 19.50 3.61 -19.48
CA THR A 87 20.54 3.65 -20.53
C THR A 87 21.04 2.28 -20.93
N GLN A 88 21.08 1.33 -19.98
CA GLN A 88 21.47 -0.05 -20.24
C GLN A 88 20.30 -0.94 -20.71
N GLY A 89 19.10 -0.40 -20.90
CA GLY A 89 17.91 -1.17 -21.31
C GLY A 89 17.39 -2.17 -20.26
N LEU A 90 17.96 -2.15 -19.05
CA LEU A 90 17.59 -3.05 -17.96
C LEU A 90 16.22 -2.69 -17.37
N HIS A 91 15.90 -1.40 -17.31
CA HIS A 91 14.62 -0.90 -16.83
C HIS A 91 13.45 -1.44 -17.65
N ASP A 92 13.48 -1.24 -18.96
CA ASP A 92 12.40 -1.66 -19.86
C ASP A 92 12.30 -3.19 -19.91
N ARG A 93 13.43 -3.89 -19.88
CA ARG A 93 13.47 -5.35 -19.79
C ARG A 93 12.77 -5.86 -18.53
N THR A 94 13.12 -5.35 -17.36
CA THR A 94 12.48 -5.78 -16.10
C THR A 94 11.00 -5.42 -16.06
N LEU A 95 10.61 -4.25 -16.58
CA LEU A 95 9.21 -3.86 -16.68
C LEU A 95 8.40 -4.74 -17.64
N SER A 96 9.01 -5.23 -18.72
CA SER A 96 8.32 -6.05 -19.72
C SER A 96 7.71 -7.33 -19.14
N TYR A 97 8.36 -7.95 -18.14
CA TYR A 97 7.83 -9.13 -17.45
C TYR A 97 6.52 -8.85 -16.73
N PHE A 98 6.31 -7.64 -16.21
CA PHE A 98 5.02 -7.25 -15.67
C PHE A 98 4.09 -6.74 -16.77
N LEU A 99 4.53 -5.79 -17.61
CA LEU A 99 3.67 -5.07 -18.54
C LEU A 99 3.18 -5.93 -19.72
N ASN A 100 4.02 -6.82 -20.23
CA ASN A 100 3.77 -7.67 -21.39
C ASN A 100 4.07 -9.14 -21.03
N PRO A 101 3.28 -9.77 -20.15
CA PRO A 101 3.57 -11.13 -19.69
C PRO A 101 3.48 -12.18 -20.83
N GLU A 102 2.72 -11.88 -21.89
CA GLU A 102 2.53 -12.77 -23.04
C GLU A 102 3.75 -12.90 -23.96
N THR A 103 4.72 -11.98 -23.86
CA THR A 103 5.93 -12.01 -24.69
C THR A 103 7.02 -12.92 -24.12
N HIS A 104 6.83 -13.41 -22.89
CA HIS A 104 7.81 -14.20 -22.15
C HIS A 104 7.33 -15.64 -22.00
N GLU A 105 8.28 -16.54 -21.74
CA GLU A 105 7.95 -17.95 -21.56
C GLU A 105 7.08 -18.17 -20.31
N SER A 106 6.05 -19.02 -20.44
CA SER A 106 5.09 -19.30 -19.36
C SER A 106 5.76 -19.79 -18.07
N PHE A 107 6.85 -20.56 -18.20
CA PHE A 107 7.62 -21.05 -17.06
C PHE A 107 8.31 -19.91 -16.30
N GLU A 108 9.06 -19.04 -17.00
CA GLU A 108 9.72 -17.88 -16.38
C GLU A 108 8.73 -16.96 -15.70
N MET A 109 7.58 -16.73 -16.35
CA MET A 109 6.52 -15.87 -15.85
C MET A 109 5.97 -16.32 -14.49
N SER A 110 5.93 -17.63 -14.21
CA SER A 110 5.48 -18.14 -12.92
C SER A 110 6.37 -17.71 -11.74
N TYR A 111 7.63 -17.34 -12.00
CA TYR A 111 8.61 -16.93 -10.99
C TYR A 111 8.97 -15.44 -11.05
N LEU A 112 9.08 -14.87 -12.25
CA LEU A 112 9.57 -13.50 -12.48
C LEU A 112 8.47 -12.45 -12.39
N TYR A 113 7.19 -12.85 -12.48
CA TYR A 113 6.07 -11.92 -12.41
C TYR A 113 6.03 -11.13 -11.09
N GLY A 114 6.20 -11.82 -9.95
CA GLY A 114 6.20 -11.19 -8.63
C GLY A 114 7.36 -10.19 -8.44
N PRO A 115 8.61 -10.58 -8.72
CA PRO A 115 9.76 -9.68 -8.70
C PRO A 115 9.62 -8.48 -9.64
N ALA A 116 9.10 -8.67 -10.86
CA ALA A 116 8.85 -7.57 -11.81
C ALA A 116 7.78 -6.60 -11.27
N ALA A 117 6.70 -7.12 -10.68
CA ALA A 117 5.68 -6.29 -10.02
C ALA A 117 6.26 -5.49 -8.84
N LYS A 118 7.15 -6.10 -8.04
CA LYS A 118 7.87 -5.42 -6.96
C LYS A 118 8.80 -4.31 -7.48
N TYR A 119 9.48 -4.56 -8.60
CA TYR A 119 10.30 -3.55 -9.26
C TYR A 119 9.47 -2.36 -9.74
N LEU A 120 8.37 -2.61 -10.46
CA LEU A 120 7.46 -1.55 -10.91
C LEU A 120 6.86 -0.77 -9.73
N ALA A 121 6.40 -1.44 -8.68
CA ALA A 121 5.90 -0.81 -7.47
C ALA A 121 6.95 0.09 -6.81
N THR A 122 8.20 -0.38 -6.78
CA THR A 122 9.34 0.37 -6.26
C THR A 122 9.66 1.60 -7.12
N TYR A 123 9.67 1.44 -8.44
CA TYR A 123 9.90 2.51 -9.39
C TYR A 123 8.83 3.59 -9.28
N ALA A 124 7.55 3.21 -9.31
CA ALA A 124 6.42 4.14 -9.23
C ALA A 124 6.37 4.91 -7.90
N SER A 125 6.69 4.25 -6.77
CA SER A 125 6.72 4.89 -5.46
C SER A 125 7.94 5.78 -5.24
N THR A 126 9.11 5.41 -5.79
CA THR A 126 10.37 6.14 -5.57
C THR A 126 10.55 7.29 -6.56
N TYR A 127 10.10 7.12 -7.81
CA TYR A 127 10.24 8.07 -8.92
C TYR A 127 8.89 8.44 -9.54
N PRO A 128 7.95 9.00 -8.76
CA PRO A 128 6.58 9.18 -9.20
C PRO A 128 6.41 10.20 -10.34
N SER A 129 7.27 11.24 -10.43
CA SER A 129 7.25 12.20 -11.56
C SER A 129 7.65 11.55 -12.88
N ASP A 130 8.71 10.75 -12.84
CA ASP A 130 9.25 10.09 -14.02
C ASP A 130 8.29 8.99 -14.50
N PHE A 131 7.67 8.25 -13.57
CA PHE A 131 6.61 7.30 -13.88
C PHE A 131 5.41 7.98 -14.56
N GLU A 132 4.94 9.12 -14.03
CA GLU A 132 3.79 9.85 -14.60
C GLU A 132 4.05 10.42 -16.00
N ALA A 133 5.29 10.83 -16.28
CA ALA A 133 5.72 11.31 -17.59
C ALA A 133 5.99 10.17 -18.59
N SER A 134 6.20 8.95 -18.11
CA SER A 134 6.53 7.79 -18.93
C SER A 134 5.29 7.11 -19.53
N GLU A 135 5.48 6.47 -20.69
CA GLU A 135 4.48 5.57 -21.29
C GLU A 135 4.10 4.41 -20.37
N ALA A 136 4.97 4.07 -19.40
CA ALA A 136 4.75 3.06 -18.38
C ALA A 136 3.47 3.32 -17.58
N LYS A 137 3.08 4.58 -17.33
CA LYS A 137 1.80 4.93 -16.68
C LYS A 137 0.62 4.35 -17.45
N SER A 138 0.51 4.69 -18.73
CA SER A 138 -0.64 4.31 -19.56
C SER A 138 -0.75 2.80 -19.74
N THR A 139 0.39 2.13 -19.94
CA THR A 139 0.45 0.68 -20.12
C THR A 139 0.13 -0.05 -18.82
N THR A 140 0.64 0.42 -17.68
CA THR A 140 0.32 -0.14 -16.35
C THR A 140 -1.17 -0.05 -16.06
N LEU A 141 -1.78 1.13 -16.22
CA LEU A 141 -3.20 1.33 -15.94
C LEU A 141 -4.09 0.46 -16.84
N ARG A 142 -3.80 0.44 -18.15
CA ARG A 142 -4.54 -0.40 -19.12
C ARG A 142 -4.46 -1.87 -18.74
N ARG A 143 -3.26 -2.35 -18.38
CA ARG A 143 -3.06 -3.73 -17.97
C ARG A 143 -3.85 -4.07 -16.71
N LEU A 144 -3.76 -3.25 -15.66
CA LEU A 144 -4.50 -3.47 -14.42
C LEU A 144 -6.01 -3.51 -14.68
N MET A 145 -6.53 -2.64 -15.55
CA MET A 145 -7.93 -2.70 -15.96
C MET A 145 -8.29 -4.02 -16.65
N ASN A 146 -7.46 -4.50 -17.56
CA ASN A 146 -7.70 -5.77 -18.25
C ASN A 146 -7.69 -6.95 -17.26
N VAL A 147 -6.75 -6.97 -16.33
CA VAL A 147 -6.67 -8.02 -15.29
C VAL A 147 -7.90 -7.98 -14.40
N PHE A 148 -8.24 -6.83 -13.81
CA PHE A 148 -9.36 -6.74 -12.87
C PHE A 148 -10.73 -6.96 -13.54
N SER A 149 -10.90 -6.55 -14.80
CA SER A 149 -12.15 -6.81 -15.55
C SER A 149 -12.36 -8.29 -15.89
N SER A 150 -11.28 -9.07 -15.98
CA SER A 150 -11.35 -10.51 -16.25
C SER A 150 -11.77 -11.36 -15.03
N ILE A 151 -11.62 -10.81 -13.82
CA ILE A 151 -11.87 -11.54 -12.57
C ILE A 151 -13.34 -11.48 -12.19
N LYS A 152 -13.96 -12.65 -12.05
CA LYS A 152 -15.38 -12.75 -11.63
C LYS A 152 -15.54 -12.47 -10.13
N PRO A 153 -16.69 -11.94 -9.66
CA PRO A 153 -16.95 -11.69 -8.24
C PRO A 153 -16.67 -12.88 -7.31
N ALA A 154 -16.98 -14.10 -7.73
CA ALA A 154 -16.71 -15.30 -6.93
C ALA A 154 -15.20 -15.63 -6.82
N GLN A 155 -14.41 -15.28 -7.84
CA GLN A 155 -12.95 -15.47 -7.84
C GLN A 155 -12.26 -14.47 -6.92
N TRP A 156 -12.83 -13.29 -6.71
CA TRP A 156 -12.31 -12.35 -5.71
C TRP A 156 -12.34 -12.94 -4.30
N VAL A 157 -13.38 -13.72 -3.95
CA VAL A 157 -13.55 -14.30 -2.61
C VAL A 157 -12.83 -15.65 -2.46
N HIS A 158 -12.94 -16.51 -3.47
CA HIS A 158 -12.51 -17.91 -3.37
C HIS A 158 -11.32 -18.28 -4.25
N GLY A 159 -10.95 -17.41 -5.19
CA GLY A 159 -9.83 -17.63 -6.09
C GLY A 159 -8.50 -17.15 -5.51
N GLU A 160 -7.43 -17.41 -6.25
CA GLU A 160 -6.15 -16.76 -5.96
C GLU A 160 -6.25 -15.27 -6.23
N SER A 161 -5.93 -14.48 -5.21
CA SER A 161 -5.95 -13.02 -5.31
C SER A 161 -4.86 -12.54 -6.27
N PRO A 162 -5.12 -11.53 -7.13
CA PRO A 162 -4.09 -10.90 -7.95
C PRO A 162 -3.20 -9.99 -7.09
N ARG A 163 -2.54 -10.57 -6.09
CA ARG A 163 -1.80 -9.86 -5.02
C ARG A 163 -0.69 -8.97 -5.56
N HIS A 164 -0.03 -9.38 -6.64
CA HIS A 164 1.06 -8.63 -7.26
C HIS A 164 0.52 -7.38 -7.98
N ASP A 165 -0.60 -7.51 -8.69
CA ASP A 165 -1.31 -6.40 -9.34
C ASP A 165 -1.88 -5.41 -8.34
N LEU A 166 -2.48 -5.91 -7.26
CA LEU A 166 -2.99 -5.12 -6.16
C LEU A 166 -1.87 -4.36 -5.43
N HIS A 167 -0.72 -5.01 -5.22
CA HIS A 167 0.47 -4.37 -4.65
C HIS A 167 1.01 -3.26 -5.57
N VAL A 168 1.04 -3.48 -6.89
CA VAL A 168 1.39 -2.42 -7.85
C VAL A 168 0.39 -1.28 -7.75
N LEU A 169 -0.91 -1.56 -7.79
CA LEU A 169 -1.98 -0.56 -7.66
C LEU A 169 -1.82 0.29 -6.39
N ALA A 170 -1.52 -0.34 -5.24
CA ALA A 170 -1.30 0.33 -3.96
C ALA A 170 -0.08 1.27 -3.97
N SER A 171 0.92 0.97 -4.82
CA SER A 171 2.20 1.67 -4.88
C SER A 171 2.23 2.78 -5.93
N LEU A 172 1.22 2.86 -6.80
CA LEU A 172 1.12 3.91 -7.81
C LEU A 172 0.87 5.28 -7.15
N PRO A 173 1.39 6.38 -7.72
CA PRO A 173 1.01 7.73 -7.32
C PRO A 173 -0.51 7.90 -7.42
N ARG A 174 -1.13 8.44 -6.38
CA ARG A 174 -2.59 8.62 -6.34
C ARG A 174 -3.03 9.65 -7.37
N THR A 175 -2.16 10.61 -7.67
CA THR A 175 -2.33 11.55 -8.78
C THR A 175 -2.37 10.85 -10.15
N ALA A 176 -1.68 9.73 -10.33
CA ALA A 176 -1.75 8.93 -11.54
C ALA A 176 -3.03 8.07 -11.63
N LEU A 177 -3.61 7.68 -10.49
CA LEU A 177 -4.85 6.90 -10.40
C LEU A 177 -6.11 7.75 -10.59
N LEU A 178 -6.03 9.04 -10.30
CA LEU A 178 -7.08 10.00 -10.65
C LEU A 178 -7.11 10.15 -12.17
N ALA A 179 -8.28 9.92 -12.77
CA ALA A 179 -8.50 10.24 -14.16
C ALA A 179 -8.38 11.76 -14.36
N ASP A 180 -7.81 12.19 -15.50
CA ASP A 180 -7.65 13.61 -15.87
C ASP A 180 -8.99 14.37 -15.88
N SER A 181 -10.11 13.65 -15.89
CA SER A 181 -11.44 14.16 -15.59
C SER A 181 -12.14 13.25 -14.59
N ALA A 182 -12.65 13.83 -13.50
CA ALA A 182 -13.48 13.16 -12.50
C ALA A 182 -14.72 12.46 -13.10
N ALA A 183 -15.09 12.82 -14.33
CA ALA A 183 -16.19 12.19 -15.07
C ALA A 183 -15.88 10.77 -15.57
N ILE A 184 -14.60 10.34 -15.59
CA ILE A 184 -14.20 9.04 -16.14
C ILE A 184 -13.73 8.11 -15.01
N TRP A 185 -14.57 7.90 -13.99
CA TRP A 185 -14.32 6.88 -12.96
C TRP A 185 -13.99 5.52 -13.57
N SER A 186 -14.66 5.17 -14.67
CA SER A 186 -14.48 3.91 -15.40
C SER A 186 -13.11 3.72 -16.05
N SER A 187 -12.27 4.75 -16.16
CA SER A 187 -10.89 4.61 -16.64
C SER A 187 -9.87 4.36 -15.52
N SER A 188 -10.29 4.46 -14.26
CA SER A 188 -9.44 4.10 -13.13
C SER A 188 -9.54 2.60 -12.86
N PRO A 189 -8.42 1.87 -12.71
CA PRO A 189 -8.46 0.46 -12.30
C PRO A 189 -9.18 0.25 -10.97
N LEU A 190 -9.22 1.29 -10.11
CA LEU A 190 -9.91 1.27 -8.83
C LEU A 190 -11.43 1.07 -8.97
N SER A 191 -12.02 1.42 -10.12
CA SER A 191 -13.44 1.21 -10.41
C SER A 191 -13.85 -0.25 -10.54
N LEU A 192 -12.89 -1.13 -10.84
CA LEU A 192 -13.10 -2.57 -11.02
C LEU A 192 -12.80 -3.38 -9.76
N VAL A 193 -12.21 -2.75 -8.74
CA VAL A 193 -11.89 -3.39 -7.46
C VAL A 193 -13.17 -3.53 -6.63
N PRO A 194 -13.45 -4.72 -6.05
CA PRO A 194 -14.69 -4.94 -5.32
C PRO A 194 -14.75 -4.13 -4.02
N GLY A 195 -15.77 -3.29 -3.89
CA GLY A 195 -16.10 -2.53 -2.67
C GLY A 195 -17.18 -3.18 -1.79
N SER A 196 -17.67 -4.36 -2.14
CA SER A 196 -18.77 -5.06 -1.46
C SER A 196 -18.30 -6.37 -0.81
N ARG A 197 -19.24 -7.19 -0.31
CA ARG A 197 -18.94 -8.48 0.36
C ARG A 197 -18.08 -9.44 -0.46
N SER A 198 -18.04 -9.31 -1.78
CA SER A 198 -17.24 -10.13 -2.68
C SER A 198 -15.78 -9.65 -2.75
N THR A 199 -15.12 -9.51 -1.60
CA THR A 199 -13.77 -8.94 -1.49
C THR A 199 -12.81 -9.90 -0.77
N ASN A 200 -11.52 -9.57 -0.77
CA ASN A 200 -10.46 -10.33 -0.12
C ASN A 200 -9.55 -9.43 0.73
N PRO A 201 -8.67 -10.00 1.57
CA PRO A 201 -7.78 -9.23 2.43
C PRO A 201 -6.87 -8.28 1.65
N ASP A 202 -6.32 -8.72 0.51
CA ASP A 202 -5.38 -7.94 -0.30
C ASP A 202 -6.03 -6.68 -0.88
N VAL A 203 -7.28 -6.78 -1.34
CA VAL A 203 -8.08 -5.65 -1.81
C VAL A 203 -8.26 -4.65 -0.68
N LEU A 204 -8.67 -5.11 0.51
CA LEU A 204 -8.87 -4.23 1.67
C LEU A 204 -7.58 -3.54 2.10
N HIS A 205 -6.44 -4.24 2.07
CA HIS A 205 -5.12 -3.67 2.33
C HIS A 205 -4.69 -2.65 1.27
N THR A 206 -5.02 -2.91 0.01
CA THR A 206 -4.76 -2.01 -1.12
C THR A 206 -5.58 -0.72 -0.98
N LEU A 207 -6.89 -0.85 -0.72
CA LEU A 207 -7.77 0.29 -0.44
C LEU A 207 -7.30 1.07 0.79
N ALA A 208 -6.86 0.38 1.85
CA ALA A 208 -6.33 1.02 3.04
C ALA A 208 -5.10 1.88 2.73
N THR A 209 -4.18 1.36 1.91
CA THR A 209 -2.97 2.07 1.49
C THR A 209 -3.30 3.28 0.61
N ILE A 210 -4.20 3.13 -0.36
CA ILE A 210 -4.61 4.21 -1.26
C ILE A 210 -5.34 5.31 -0.47
N PHE A 211 -6.34 4.95 0.34
CA PHE A 211 -7.18 5.93 1.04
C PHE A 211 -6.49 6.59 2.23
N ARG A 212 -5.52 5.96 2.88
CA ARG A 212 -4.73 6.62 3.95
C ARG A 212 -4.01 7.86 3.44
N GLY A 213 -3.56 7.85 2.19
CA GLY A 213 -2.66 8.87 1.65
C GLY A 213 -1.18 8.54 1.88
N PRO A 214 -0.27 9.42 1.42
CA PRO A 214 1.16 9.24 1.59
C PRO A 214 1.55 9.22 3.07
N ALA A 215 2.56 8.43 3.42
CA ALA A 215 3.12 8.47 4.77
C ALA A 215 3.79 9.83 5.01
N ASP A 216 3.61 10.38 6.21
CA ASP A 216 4.30 11.61 6.59
C ASP A 216 5.80 11.32 6.73
N PRO A 217 6.68 12.04 5.99
CA PRO A 217 8.12 11.82 6.06
C PRO A 217 8.69 12.11 7.46
N ASP A 218 7.99 12.94 8.24
CA ASP A 218 8.38 13.34 9.60
C ASP A 218 7.95 12.33 10.68
N ALA A 219 7.14 11.33 10.34
CA ALA A 219 6.66 10.33 11.30
C ALA A 219 7.74 9.27 11.65
N GLU A 220 8.76 9.12 10.80
CA GLU A 220 9.86 8.16 11.00
C GLU A 220 11.12 8.90 11.50
N LEU A 221 11.05 9.40 12.74
CA LEU A 221 12.22 9.95 13.45
C LEU A 221 13.21 8.82 13.79
N VAL A 222 14.00 8.37 12.81
CA VAL A 222 15.12 7.45 13.04
C VAL A 222 16.32 8.25 13.54
N PHE A 223 16.93 7.82 14.64
CA PHE A 223 18.16 8.40 15.18
C PHE A 223 19.38 7.49 14.90
N PRO A 224 20.52 8.04 14.46
CA PRO A 224 20.77 9.45 14.12
C PRO A 224 19.94 9.87 12.90
N THR A 225 19.47 11.12 12.89
CA THR A 225 18.73 11.71 11.78
C THR A 225 19.49 11.38 10.49
N PRO A 226 18.91 10.61 9.55
CA PRO A 226 19.55 10.39 8.27
C PRO A 226 19.91 11.76 7.71
N ALA A 227 21.15 11.97 7.29
CA ALA A 227 21.52 13.19 6.58
C ALA A 227 20.45 13.39 5.49
N ALA A 228 19.73 14.51 5.57
CA ALA A 228 18.51 14.75 4.82
C ALA A 228 18.62 14.13 3.43
N SER A 229 17.69 13.23 3.06
CA SER A 229 17.63 12.74 1.69
C SER A 229 17.74 13.97 0.78
N PRO A 230 18.65 14.00 -0.20
CA PRO A 230 18.99 15.19 -0.98
C PRO A 230 17.84 15.75 -1.83
N ARG A 231 16.63 15.21 -1.66
CA ARG A 231 15.37 15.59 -2.30
C ARG A 231 14.57 16.63 -1.51
N THR A 232 15.18 17.47 -0.68
CA THR A 232 14.53 18.70 -0.19
C THR A 232 14.49 19.74 -1.31
N SER A 233 13.78 19.45 -2.41
CA SER A 233 13.36 20.45 -3.38
C SER A 233 12.08 21.11 -2.88
N SER A 234 11.89 22.39 -3.21
CA SER A 234 10.66 23.15 -2.95
C SER A 234 9.38 22.50 -3.49
N THR A 235 9.49 21.46 -4.32
CA THR A 235 8.38 20.74 -4.96
C THR A 235 7.84 19.55 -4.16
N VAL A 236 8.55 19.07 -3.12
CA VAL A 236 8.06 17.95 -2.28
C VAL A 236 6.80 18.30 -1.50
N PRO A 237 6.70 19.48 -0.84
CA PRO A 237 5.48 19.86 -0.11
C PRO A 237 4.26 19.99 -1.03
N GLU A 238 4.44 20.55 -2.23
CA GLU A 238 3.36 20.68 -3.23
C GLU A 238 2.88 19.31 -3.71
N ARG A 239 3.81 18.39 -4.00
CA ARG A 239 3.46 17.03 -4.40
C ARG A 239 2.77 16.26 -3.29
N LEU A 240 3.27 16.34 -2.06
CA LEU A 240 2.61 15.74 -0.91
C LEU A 240 1.19 16.29 -0.76
N GLY A 241 1.00 17.60 -0.93
CA GLY A 241 -0.33 18.22 -0.99
C GLY A 241 -1.23 17.61 -2.07
N ALA A 242 -0.71 17.42 -3.28
CA ALA A 242 -1.44 16.82 -4.40
C ALA A 242 -1.78 15.34 -4.19
N GLU A 243 -0.86 14.55 -3.63
CA GLU A 243 -1.10 13.15 -3.26
C GLU A 243 -2.16 13.02 -2.16
N ARG A 244 -2.10 13.89 -1.14
CA ARG A 244 -3.06 13.92 -0.03
C ARG A 244 -4.46 14.32 -0.49
N SER A 245 -4.58 15.27 -1.41
CA SER A 245 -5.88 15.62 -2.02
C SER A 245 -6.37 14.52 -2.96
N ALA A 246 -5.46 13.88 -3.70
CA ALA A 246 -5.81 12.75 -4.56
C ALA A 246 -6.35 11.55 -3.78
N ALA A 247 -5.75 11.22 -2.64
CA ALA A 247 -6.23 10.17 -1.74
C ALA A 247 -7.69 10.41 -1.30
N ARG A 248 -8.00 11.64 -0.90
CA ARG A 248 -9.35 12.06 -0.50
C ARG A 248 -10.34 11.95 -1.65
N ASN A 249 -9.96 12.42 -2.84
CA ASN A 249 -10.82 12.37 -4.03
C ASN A 249 -11.10 10.93 -4.47
N LEU A 250 -10.09 10.05 -4.48
CA LEU A 250 -10.25 8.63 -4.80
C LEU A 250 -11.18 7.94 -3.80
N CYS A 251 -11.03 8.24 -2.49
CA CYS A 251 -11.91 7.71 -1.46
C CYS A 251 -13.36 8.16 -1.68
N ALA A 252 -13.57 9.45 -1.96
CA ALA A 252 -14.89 10.01 -2.21
C ALA A 252 -15.56 9.40 -3.44
N LEU A 253 -14.85 9.30 -4.57
CA LEU A 253 -15.34 8.67 -5.79
C LEU A 253 -15.67 7.19 -5.57
N PHE A 254 -14.80 6.47 -4.86
CA PHE A 254 -15.03 5.05 -4.57
C PHE A 254 -16.30 4.84 -3.74
N ILE A 255 -16.51 5.63 -2.68
CA ILE A 255 -17.70 5.54 -1.83
C ILE A 255 -18.97 5.94 -2.62
N GLN A 256 -18.90 6.97 -3.46
CA GLN A 256 -20.02 7.39 -4.30
C GLN A 256 -20.51 6.27 -5.22
N HIS A 257 -19.59 5.49 -5.78
CA HIS A 257 -19.91 4.37 -6.66
C HIS A 257 -20.20 3.05 -5.91
N ASN A 258 -19.95 2.99 -4.60
CA ASN A 258 -20.18 1.80 -3.77
C ASN A 258 -21.06 2.14 -2.55
N PRO A 259 -22.40 2.26 -2.71
CA PRO A 259 -23.28 2.71 -1.64
C PRO A 259 -23.36 1.75 -0.43
N SER A 260 -23.15 0.45 -0.62
CA SER A 260 -23.15 -0.55 0.46
C SER A 260 -21.80 -0.69 1.18
N PHE A 261 -20.79 0.09 0.79
CA PHE A 261 -19.40 -0.04 1.28
C PHE A 261 -19.29 -0.11 2.80
N TRP A 262 -19.93 0.82 3.52
CA TRP A 262 -19.83 0.89 4.98
C TRP A 262 -20.54 -0.27 5.68
N SER A 263 -21.71 -0.67 5.20
CA SER A 263 -22.42 -1.83 5.73
C SER A 263 -21.66 -3.13 5.48
N ASP A 264 -21.05 -3.27 4.29
CA ASP A 264 -20.31 -4.46 3.93
C ASP A 264 -19.00 -4.56 4.72
N ILE A 265 -18.26 -3.46 4.89
CA ILE A 265 -17.03 -3.43 5.73
C ILE A 265 -17.32 -3.80 7.17
N THR A 266 -18.39 -3.25 7.76
CA THR A 266 -18.74 -3.55 9.16
C THR A 266 -19.13 -5.01 9.32
N GLN A 267 -19.85 -5.58 8.36
CA GLN A 267 -20.17 -7.01 8.35
C GLN A 267 -18.94 -7.90 8.16
N LEU A 268 -18.02 -7.52 7.28
CA LEU A 268 -16.75 -8.25 7.10
C LEU A 268 -15.90 -8.22 8.36
N ALA A 269 -15.84 -7.07 9.04
CA ALA A 269 -15.16 -6.91 10.32
C ALA A 269 -15.83 -7.69 11.47
N GLU A 270 -17.14 -7.95 11.38
CA GLU A 270 -17.89 -8.74 12.37
C GLU A 270 -17.77 -10.26 12.13
N THR A 271 -17.41 -10.68 10.90
CA THR A 271 -17.31 -12.09 10.51
C THR A 271 -15.99 -12.71 10.96
N VAL A 272 -15.92 -13.09 12.24
CA VAL A 272 -14.71 -13.69 12.86
C VAL A 272 -14.23 -14.97 12.15
N ALA A 273 -15.15 -15.72 11.53
CA ALA A 273 -14.80 -16.92 10.76
C ALA A 273 -13.81 -16.63 9.61
N LEU A 274 -13.84 -15.41 9.06
CA LEU A 274 -12.92 -14.93 8.04
C LEU A 274 -11.90 -13.98 8.67
N LYS A 275 -11.06 -14.53 9.55
CA LYS A 275 -10.10 -13.78 10.36
C LYS A 275 -9.31 -12.73 9.58
N ASP A 276 -8.64 -13.13 8.49
CA ASP A 276 -7.74 -12.25 7.74
C ASP A 276 -8.52 -11.11 7.06
N THR A 277 -9.71 -11.39 6.54
CA THR A 277 -10.60 -10.37 5.97
C THR A 277 -11.13 -9.42 7.03
N ALA A 278 -11.50 -9.93 8.22
CA ALA A 278 -11.95 -9.10 9.34
C ALA A 278 -10.83 -8.18 9.84
N LEU A 279 -9.60 -8.69 9.96
CA LEU A 279 -8.42 -7.89 10.32
C LEU A 279 -8.09 -6.85 9.25
N ALA A 280 -8.18 -7.20 7.97
CA ALA A 280 -7.97 -6.26 6.87
C ALA A 280 -9.05 -5.16 6.83
N ALA A 281 -10.32 -5.48 7.10
CA ALA A 281 -11.40 -4.50 7.24
C ALA A 281 -11.16 -3.52 8.39
N LEU A 282 -10.71 -4.02 9.56
CA LEU A 282 -10.32 -3.16 10.69
C LEU A 282 -9.10 -2.30 10.36
N ASN A 283 -8.13 -2.84 9.61
CA ASN A 283 -6.98 -2.08 9.12
C ASN A 283 -7.38 -0.96 8.17
N LEU A 284 -8.37 -1.19 7.29
CA LEU A 284 -8.94 -0.16 6.42
C LEU A 284 -9.63 0.94 7.22
N ILE A 285 -10.44 0.60 8.22
CA ILE A 285 -11.05 1.59 9.12
C ILE A 285 -9.98 2.41 9.84
N ASN A 286 -8.93 1.75 10.35
CA ASN A 286 -7.82 2.43 11.01
C ASN A 286 -7.04 3.36 10.06
N ALA A 287 -6.80 2.90 8.84
CA ALA A 287 -6.11 3.66 7.80
C ALA A 287 -6.87 4.94 7.44
N LEU A 288 -8.20 4.86 7.35
CA LEU A 288 -9.08 6.01 7.18
C LEU A 288 -9.06 6.93 8.41
N ALA A 289 -9.06 6.39 9.63
CA ALA A 289 -8.97 7.21 10.84
C ALA A 289 -7.66 8.02 10.90
N THR A 290 -6.56 7.45 10.43
CA THR A 290 -5.23 8.09 10.37
C THR A 290 -4.92 8.71 9.01
N ALA A 291 -5.94 8.97 8.19
CA ALA A 291 -5.70 9.45 6.83
C ALA A 291 -5.17 10.89 6.82
N SER A 292 -4.08 11.12 6.08
CA SER A 292 -3.40 12.41 5.99
C SER A 292 -3.99 13.25 4.85
N TRP A 293 -5.29 13.50 4.84
CA TRP A 293 -5.94 14.18 3.70
C TRP A 293 -5.67 15.69 3.66
N SER A 294 -5.75 16.26 2.45
CA SER A 294 -5.75 17.70 2.22
C SER A 294 -7.11 18.15 1.69
N SER A 295 -7.61 19.28 2.17
CA SER A 295 -8.90 19.85 1.78
C SER A 295 -8.88 20.50 0.39
N SER A 296 -7.69 20.74 -0.17
CA SER A 296 -7.49 21.31 -1.51
C SER A 296 -7.93 20.33 -2.60
N SER A 297 -9.22 20.27 -2.91
CA SER A 297 -9.73 19.44 -4.00
C SER A 297 -9.86 20.25 -5.30
N PRO A 298 -9.30 19.76 -6.43
CA PRO A 298 -9.59 20.33 -7.75
C PRO A 298 -11.01 20.00 -8.25
N ILE A 299 -11.77 19.14 -7.56
CA ILE A 299 -13.08 18.65 -8.00
C ILE A 299 -14.19 19.37 -7.21
N ALA A 300 -14.88 20.31 -7.87
CA ALA A 300 -15.92 21.12 -7.25
C ALA A 300 -17.11 20.32 -6.69
N THR A 301 -17.45 19.17 -7.28
CA THR A 301 -18.57 18.30 -6.84
C THR A 301 -18.27 17.53 -5.55
N LEU A 302 -17.01 17.52 -5.10
CA LEU A 302 -16.57 16.83 -3.87
C LEU A 302 -16.32 17.80 -2.71
N ALA A 303 -16.73 19.06 -2.84
CA ALA A 303 -16.60 20.07 -1.79
C ALA A 303 -17.29 19.66 -0.48
N ASP A 304 -18.43 18.96 -0.57
CA ASP A 304 -19.23 18.49 0.58
C ASP A 304 -18.70 17.18 1.23
N PHE A 305 -17.64 16.59 0.65
CA PHE A 305 -17.01 15.41 1.24
C PHE A 305 -16.21 15.83 2.49
N PRO A 306 -16.17 15.02 3.57
CA PRO A 306 -15.46 15.40 4.80
C PRO A 306 -13.99 15.75 4.55
N PRO A 307 -13.43 16.77 5.24
CA PRO A 307 -12.04 17.18 5.05
C PRO A 307 -11.05 16.16 5.61
N THR A 308 -11.45 15.41 6.64
CA THR A 308 -10.60 14.44 7.34
C THR A 308 -11.22 13.04 7.33
N GLY A 309 -10.38 12.00 7.38
CA GLY A 309 -10.89 10.63 7.43
C GLY A 309 -11.68 10.32 8.70
N ILE A 310 -11.34 10.94 9.82
CA ILE A 310 -12.10 10.80 11.07
C ILE A 310 -13.51 11.42 10.99
N SER A 311 -13.66 12.59 10.36
CA SER A 311 -14.98 13.21 10.17
C SER A 311 -15.86 12.38 9.22
N LEU A 312 -15.25 11.63 8.29
CA LEU A 312 -15.96 10.65 7.46
C LEU A 312 -16.46 9.43 8.26
N LEU A 313 -15.62 8.87 9.12
CA LEU A 313 -15.99 7.71 9.94
C LEU A 313 -17.06 8.04 10.99
N LEU A 314 -17.03 9.25 11.53
CA LEU A 314 -17.95 9.71 12.59
C LEU A 314 -19.20 10.40 12.06
N ARG A 315 -19.39 10.46 10.73
CA ARG A 315 -20.56 11.09 10.12
C ARG A 315 -21.85 10.37 10.57
N PRO A 316 -22.93 11.11 10.88
CA PRO A 316 -24.23 10.51 11.20
C PRO A 316 -24.69 9.55 10.10
N GLY A 317 -25.19 8.38 10.51
CA GLY A 317 -25.64 7.32 9.58
C GLY A 317 -24.54 6.36 9.12
N ASN A 318 -23.26 6.63 9.40
CA ASN A 318 -22.18 5.66 9.14
C ASN A 318 -22.23 4.51 10.19
N PRO A 319 -22.37 3.23 9.78
CA PRO A 319 -22.45 2.10 10.70
C PRO A 319 -21.14 1.81 11.45
N VAL A 320 -20.00 2.39 11.04
CA VAL A 320 -18.69 2.12 11.64
C VAL A 320 -18.63 2.50 13.12
N LEU A 321 -19.10 3.68 13.50
CA LEU A 321 -19.07 4.12 14.90
C LEU A 321 -19.94 3.22 15.81
N PRO A 322 -21.23 2.94 15.49
CA PRO A 322 -22.04 1.97 16.24
C PRO A 322 -21.37 0.59 16.34
N TYR A 323 -20.74 0.11 15.26
CA TYR A 323 -20.00 -1.14 15.27
C TYR A 323 -18.82 -1.09 16.24
N LEU A 324 -17.99 -0.05 16.20
CA LEU A 324 -16.81 0.09 17.07
C LEU A 324 -17.20 0.20 18.56
N LEU A 325 -18.32 0.85 18.87
CA LEU A 325 -18.83 0.99 20.23
C LEU A 325 -19.41 -0.32 20.78
N ARG A 326 -19.94 -1.21 19.93
CA ARG A 326 -20.46 -2.51 20.38
C ARG A 326 -19.34 -3.36 20.99
N PRO A 327 -19.57 -4.08 22.11
CA PRO A 327 -18.63 -5.08 22.60
C PRO A 327 -18.31 -6.11 21.50
N ALA A 328 -17.08 -6.62 21.50
CA ALA A 328 -16.76 -7.73 20.61
C ALA A 328 -17.49 -9.01 21.08
N PRO A 329 -17.83 -9.95 20.18
CA PRO A 329 -18.55 -11.17 20.55
C PRO A 329 -17.68 -12.11 21.41
N SER A 330 -18.11 -12.39 22.64
CA SER A 330 -17.41 -13.31 23.56
C SER A 330 -17.48 -14.77 23.10
N PHE A 331 -16.48 -15.56 23.51
CA PHE A 331 -16.30 -16.98 23.17
C PHE A 331 -17.49 -17.88 23.51
N SER A 332 -18.35 -17.48 24.46
CA SER A 332 -19.55 -18.22 24.86
C SER A 332 -20.57 -18.42 23.71
N ASN A 333 -20.52 -17.58 22.67
CA ASN A 333 -21.46 -17.62 21.56
C ASN A 333 -20.92 -18.32 20.29
N LEU A 334 -19.65 -18.75 20.27
CA LEU A 334 -19.04 -19.44 19.15
C LEU A 334 -19.13 -20.96 19.38
N VAL A 335 -20.22 -21.56 18.89
CA VAL A 335 -20.43 -23.00 19.01
C VAL A 335 -19.45 -23.76 18.10
N GLY A 336 -18.52 -24.52 18.67
CA GLY A 336 -17.90 -25.68 18.01
C GLY A 336 -16.47 -25.56 17.43
N GLY A 337 -15.66 -24.56 17.78
CA GLY A 337 -14.27 -24.44 17.30
C GLY A 337 -13.21 -24.68 18.37
N ARG A 338 -12.46 -25.78 18.31
CA ARG A 338 -11.26 -26.00 19.15
C ARG A 338 -10.17 -24.97 18.80
N GLY A 339 -9.72 -24.17 19.78
CA GLY A 339 -8.45 -23.41 19.81
C GLY A 339 -8.28 -22.27 18.80
N ASP A 340 -8.43 -22.54 17.50
CA ASP A 340 -8.14 -21.57 16.44
C ASP A 340 -9.21 -20.49 16.30
N ALA A 341 -10.48 -20.86 16.50
CA ALA A 341 -11.59 -19.90 16.52
C ALA A 341 -11.48 -18.93 17.71
N GLU A 342 -10.99 -19.42 18.86
CA GLU A 342 -10.76 -18.58 20.04
C GLU A 342 -9.61 -17.59 19.80
N ASN A 343 -8.51 -18.06 19.23
CA ASN A 343 -7.39 -17.18 18.87
C ASN A 343 -7.80 -16.12 17.83
N ALA A 344 -8.60 -16.50 16.82
CA ALA A 344 -9.12 -15.58 15.82
C ALA A 344 -10.05 -14.50 16.42
N ALA A 345 -11.02 -14.90 17.25
CA ALA A 345 -11.91 -13.96 17.94
C ALA A 345 -11.12 -12.99 18.85
N TYR A 346 -10.12 -13.49 19.58
CA TYR A 346 -9.26 -12.66 20.40
C TYR A 346 -8.51 -11.61 19.56
N GLN A 347 -7.87 -12.01 18.46
CA GLN A 347 -7.12 -11.11 17.60
C GLN A 347 -8.01 -10.04 16.94
N VAL A 348 -9.19 -10.42 16.46
CA VAL A 348 -10.15 -9.47 15.88
C VAL A 348 -10.66 -8.49 16.95
N ALA A 349 -10.99 -8.98 18.15
CA ALA A 349 -11.45 -8.13 19.26
C ALA A 349 -10.37 -7.16 19.75
N GLN A 350 -9.14 -7.64 19.92
CA GLN A 350 -7.99 -6.81 20.27
C GLN A 350 -7.76 -5.74 19.20
N ARG A 351 -7.76 -6.13 17.92
CA ARG A 351 -7.58 -5.18 16.81
C ARG A 351 -8.68 -4.13 16.78
N LYS A 352 -9.94 -4.52 16.96
CA LYS A 352 -11.09 -3.59 17.05
C LYS A 352 -10.90 -2.57 18.18
N PHE A 353 -10.44 -3.02 19.34
CA PHE A 353 -10.15 -2.15 20.47
C PHE A 353 -8.99 -1.17 20.18
N GLU A 354 -7.94 -1.63 19.50
CA GLU A 354 -6.85 -0.76 19.04
C GLU A 354 -7.34 0.30 18.05
N VAL A 355 -8.21 -0.06 17.10
CA VAL A 355 -8.83 0.90 16.18
C VAL A 355 -9.62 1.95 16.96
N LEU A 356 -10.40 1.55 17.96
CA LEU A 356 -11.16 2.49 18.81
C LEU A 356 -10.23 3.46 19.56
N ARG A 357 -9.09 2.98 20.07
CA ARG A 357 -8.07 3.85 20.70
C ARG A 357 -7.42 4.81 19.71
N THR A 358 -7.16 4.36 18.48
CA THR A 358 -6.65 5.24 17.41
C THR A 358 -7.68 6.32 17.09
N VAL A 359 -8.96 5.96 16.94
CA VAL A 359 -10.03 6.93 16.69
C VAL A 359 -10.13 7.94 17.84
N LEU A 360 -10.04 7.51 19.10
CA LEU A 360 -9.99 8.44 20.24
C LEU A 360 -8.83 9.43 20.11
N ARG A 361 -7.61 8.94 19.88
CA ARG A 361 -6.41 9.79 19.76
C ARG A 361 -6.56 10.81 18.63
N MET A 362 -7.05 10.38 17.48
CA MET A 362 -7.27 11.27 16.33
C MET A 362 -8.39 12.27 16.63
N LEU A 363 -9.43 11.89 17.36
CA LEU A 363 -10.52 12.78 17.79
C LEU A 363 -10.06 13.80 18.85
N GLU A 364 -9.08 13.46 19.68
CA GLU A 364 -8.43 14.39 20.62
C GLU A 364 -7.54 15.41 19.90
N GLN A 365 -7.02 15.06 18.72
CA GLN A 365 -6.21 15.95 17.89
C GLN A 365 -7.02 16.83 16.93
N SER A 366 -8.23 16.42 16.54
CA SER A 366 -9.08 17.18 15.62
C SER A 366 -9.63 18.46 16.25
N SER A 367 -10.12 19.41 15.45
CA SER A 367 -10.84 20.59 15.96
C SER A 367 -12.35 20.30 16.16
N PRO A 368 -13.09 21.06 17.00
CA PRO A 368 -14.54 20.91 17.15
C PRO A 368 -15.32 21.31 15.88
N GLU A 369 -14.75 22.14 15.02
CA GLU A 369 -15.35 22.53 13.73
C GLU A 369 -15.31 21.39 12.70
N GLU A 370 -14.29 20.53 12.75
CA GLU A 370 -14.15 19.38 11.85
C GLU A 370 -15.11 18.24 12.17
N VAL A 371 -15.47 18.05 13.45
CA VAL A 371 -16.32 16.94 13.90
C VAL A 371 -17.47 17.48 14.76
N PRO A 372 -18.68 17.64 14.18
CA PRO A 372 -19.85 18.05 14.94
C PRO A 372 -20.15 17.08 16.09
N GLY A 373 -20.40 17.60 17.30
CA GLY A 373 -20.71 16.77 18.47
C GLY A 373 -19.48 16.06 19.08
N ARG A 374 -18.26 16.54 18.77
CA ARG A 374 -16.98 16.01 19.24
C ARG A 374 -16.96 15.65 20.73
N ASP A 375 -17.39 16.55 21.61
CA ASP A 375 -17.24 16.35 23.06
C ASP A 375 -18.10 15.16 23.55
N GLY A 376 -19.32 15.03 23.03
CA GLY A 376 -20.17 13.87 23.34
C GLY A 376 -19.60 12.56 22.80
N LEU A 377 -18.98 12.60 21.62
CA LEU A 377 -18.29 11.44 21.04
C LEU A 377 -17.04 11.05 21.84
N LEU A 378 -16.27 12.03 22.33
CA LEU A 378 -15.12 11.79 23.20
C LEU A 378 -15.53 11.08 24.48
N GLU A 379 -16.55 11.56 25.17
CA GLU A 379 -17.06 10.93 26.40
C GLU A 379 -17.57 9.50 26.13
N MET A 380 -18.31 9.30 25.04
CA MET A 380 -18.82 7.98 24.65
C MET A 380 -17.70 6.97 24.35
N ILE A 381 -16.70 7.39 23.57
CA ILE A 381 -15.56 6.53 23.20
C ILE A 381 -14.66 6.25 24.41
N LYS A 382 -14.40 7.25 25.27
CA LYS A 382 -13.66 7.07 26.53
C LYS A 382 -14.38 6.11 27.47
N GLY A 383 -15.70 6.28 27.60
CA GLY A 383 -16.57 5.38 28.34
C GLY A 383 -16.41 3.94 27.86
N ARG A 384 -16.53 3.72 26.55
CA ARG A 384 -16.35 2.39 25.95
C ARG A 384 -14.95 1.81 26.13
N ILE A 385 -13.90 2.61 26.01
CA ILE A 385 -12.51 2.17 26.21
C ILE A 385 -12.28 1.74 27.66
N ALA A 386 -12.88 2.44 28.63
CA ALA A 386 -12.78 2.09 30.05
C ALA A 386 -13.42 0.74 30.39
N GLU A 387 -14.27 0.20 29.52
CA GLU A 387 -14.85 -1.15 29.68
C GLU A 387 -13.94 -2.28 29.20
N GLY A 388 -12.79 -1.97 28.57
CA GLY A 388 -11.85 -2.96 28.04
C GLY A 388 -12.32 -3.63 26.74
N VAL A 389 -11.58 -4.64 26.26
CA VAL A 389 -11.82 -5.26 24.94
C VAL A 389 -13.23 -5.83 24.81
N TRP A 390 -13.69 -6.56 25.82
CA TRP A 390 -14.97 -7.29 25.83
C TRP A 390 -16.13 -6.54 26.50
N GLY A 391 -15.89 -5.36 27.05
CA GLY A 391 -16.90 -4.59 27.78
C GLY A 391 -17.07 -5.04 29.24
N ARG A 392 -17.86 -4.29 30.02
CA ARG A 392 -18.13 -4.55 31.46
C ARG A 392 -18.96 -5.81 31.72
N GLY A 393 -19.46 -6.47 30.66
CA GLY A 393 -20.32 -7.65 30.73
C GLY A 393 -19.83 -8.82 29.88
N GLY A 394 -18.56 -8.87 29.48
CA GLY A 394 -17.99 -10.08 28.89
C GLY A 394 -17.97 -11.18 29.94
N ASP A 395 -18.93 -12.11 29.88
CA ASP A 395 -19.16 -13.25 30.77
C ASP A 395 -17.89 -13.72 31.51
N VAL A 396 -17.81 -13.34 32.78
CA VAL A 396 -16.89 -13.94 33.76
C VAL A 396 -17.52 -15.23 34.35
N GLY A 397 -18.69 -15.66 33.88
CA GLY A 397 -19.38 -16.86 34.37
C GLY A 397 -19.66 -17.86 33.26
N GLY A 398 -18.96 -19.01 33.26
CA GLY A 398 -19.31 -20.06 32.30
C GLY A 398 -18.38 -21.26 32.14
N ARG A 399 -17.35 -21.47 32.98
CA ARG A 399 -16.81 -22.82 33.16
C ARG A 399 -17.74 -23.60 34.10
N ILE A 400 -18.91 -24.00 33.60
CA ILE A 400 -19.57 -25.17 34.18
C ILE A 400 -18.74 -26.35 33.70
N GLY A 401 -17.87 -26.86 34.58
CA GLY A 401 -17.29 -28.16 34.39
C GLY A 401 -18.45 -29.14 34.19
N THR A 402 -18.52 -29.78 33.04
CA THR A 402 -19.21 -31.04 32.89
C THR A 402 -18.55 -32.01 33.86
N LEU A 403 -19.07 -32.08 35.08
CA LEU A 403 -18.91 -33.25 35.93
C LEU A 403 -19.62 -34.37 35.19
N GLU A 404 -18.82 -35.26 34.60
CA GLU A 404 -19.28 -36.58 34.22
C GLU A 404 -19.86 -37.25 35.48
N LEU A 405 -21.09 -37.76 35.34
CA LEU A 405 -21.74 -38.68 36.26
C LEU A 405 -21.81 -40.04 35.60
#